data_AF-A0AAD2G4C1-F1
#
_entry.id   AF-A0AAD2G4C1-F1
#
_cell.length_a   1.000
_cell.length_b   1.000
_cell.length_c   1.000
_cell.angle_alpha   90.00
_cell.angle_beta   90.00
_cell.angle_gamma   90.00
#
_symmetry.space_group_name_H-M   'P 1'
#
loop_
_entity.id
_entity.type
_entity.pdbx_description
1 polymer ?
#
loop_
_entity_poly.entity_id
_entity_poly.type
_entity_poly.pdbx_seq_one_letter_code
_entity_poly.pdbx_strand_id
1 'polypeptide(L)'
;MNVTSSLVPIRVDVSSDDKTLRLVETMLFDPTCWPIPLSVPLSLSVEDNVQLFANMILSDCETNGMGRTIRHFTGRLELWTESLQAKLEHQLRQQLWRVVDGYVPKVTTTRAISIRLVLHGITIEEDFLWDPQVPLSVLDFSEDMAKELKLPDEAVVSIATVILEQIHGLAMDTSADRSMVTPPRKGAWLMETKDYISTIAHIVGQHRPKSH
;
A
#
# COMPACT_ATOMS: atom_id res chain seq x y z
N MET A 1 -22.36 19.16 7.21
CA MET A 1 -22.37 17.93 6.40
C MET A 1 -20.96 17.38 6.49
N ASN A 2 -20.77 16.26 7.18
CA ASN A 2 -19.44 15.67 7.31
C ASN A 2 -19.07 15.05 5.97
N VAL A 3 -18.31 15.80 5.18
CA VAL A 3 -17.58 15.28 4.05
C VAL A 3 -16.40 14.53 4.65
N THR A 4 -16.65 13.31 5.13
CA THR A 4 -15.57 12.33 5.24
C THR A 4 -15.02 12.19 3.84
N SER A 5 -13.79 12.66 3.60
CA SER A 5 -13.12 12.55 2.31
C SER A 5 -13.29 11.10 1.82
N SER A 6 -13.97 10.91 0.69
CA SER A 6 -14.28 9.58 0.16
C SER A 6 -13.04 8.98 -0.51
N LEU A 7 -11.94 8.87 0.24
CA LEU A 7 -10.75 8.21 -0.22
C LEU A 7 -11.10 6.75 -0.47
N VAL A 8 -10.87 6.31 -1.71
CA VAL A 8 -11.10 4.93 -2.13
C VAL A 8 -9.76 4.22 -2.19
N PRO A 9 -9.55 3.14 -1.43
CA PRO A 9 -8.34 2.35 -1.57
C PRO A 9 -8.36 1.64 -2.92
N ILE A 10 -7.30 1.82 -3.70
CA ILE A 10 -7.02 1.08 -4.92
C ILE A 10 -5.84 0.17 -4.63
N ARG A 11 -6.07 -1.14 -4.69
CA ARG A 11 -5.06 -2.17 -4.42
C ARG A 11 -4.79 -2.99 -5.66
N VAL A 12 -3.51 -3.19 -5.98
CA VAL A 12 -3.07 -4.08 -7.05
C VAL A 12 -2.17 -5.17 -6.47
N ASP A 13 -2.38 -6.40 -6.93
CA ASP A 13 -1.56 -7.56 -6.58
C ASP A 13 -1.42 -8.42 -7.82
N VAL A 14 -0.34 -8.19 -8.57
CA VAL A 14 -0.10 -8.83 -9.86
C VAL A 14 1.23 -9.56 -9.83
N SER A 15 1.29 -10.72 -10.47
CA SER A 15 2.53 -11.49 -10.63
C SER A 15 2.86 -11.66 -12.11
N SER A 16 4.15 -11.67 -12.43
CA SER A 16 4.65 -12.04 -13.75
C SER A 16 4.25 -13.47 -14.11
N ASP A 17 4.25 -13.82 -15.39
CA ASP A 17 3.82 -15.14 -15.86
C ASP A 17 4.73 -16.27 -15.34
N ASP A 18 6.02 -15.99 -15.22
CA ASP A 18 7.03 -16.88 -14.65
C ASP A 18 7.08 -16.84 -13.11
N LYS A 19 6.28 -15.99 -12.47
CA LYS A 19 6.19 -15.77 -11.02
C LYS A 19 7.51 -15.31 -10.37
N THR A 20 8.45 -14.81 -11.16
CA THR A 20 9.70 -14.24 -10.63
C THR A 20 9.49 -12.88 -10.00
N LEU A 21 8.43 -12.18 -10.41
CA LEU A 21 8.04 -10.87 -9.92
C LEU A 21 6.61 -10.91 -9.36
N ARG A 22 6.41 -10.30 -8.20
CA ARG A 22 5.10 -9.94 -7.67
C ARG A 22 5.11 -8.47 -7.27
N LEU A 23 4.17 -7.71 -7.82
CA LEU A 23 3.94 -6.30 -7.50
C LEU A 23 2.68 -6.23 -6.64
N VAL A 24 2.85 -5.74 -5.42
CA VAL A 24 1.75 -5.43 -4.50
C VAL A 24 1.85 -3.96 -4.16
N GLU A 25 0.81 -3.20 -4.49
CA GLU A 25 0.77 -1.76 -4.25
C GLU A 25 -0.64 -1.36 -3.81
N THR A 26 -0.73 -0.41 -2.88
CA THR A 26 -2.00 0.18 -2.47
C THR A 26 -1.86 1.70 -2.45
N MET A 27 -2.80 2.39 -3.10
CA MET A 27 -2.91 3.84 -3.07
C MET A 27 -4.28 4.28 -2.57
N LEU A 28 -4.33 5.45 -1.93
CA LEU A 28 -5.58 6.11 -1.57
C LEU A 28 -5.96 7.10 -2.66
N PHE A 29 -7.08 6.84 -3.33
CA PHE A 29 -7.54 7.65 -4.46
C PHE A 29 -8.63 8.63 -4.01
N ASP A 30 -8.42 9.92 -4.29
CA ASP A 30 -9.46 10.94 -4.18
C ASP A 30 -10.23 11.03 -5.51
N PRO A 31 -11.54 10.72 -5.54
CA PRO A 31 -12.36 10.79 -6.75
C PRO A 31 -12.47 12.19 -7.37
N THR A 32 -11.98 13.24 -6.71
CA THR A 32 -11.91 14.60 -7.24
C THR A 32 -10.58 14.91 -7.95
N CYS A 33 -9.58 14.03 -7.83
CA CYS A 33 -8.21 14.23 -8.33
C CYS A 33 -7.82 13.23 -9.43
N TRP A 34 -8.56 13.20 -10.54
CA TRP A 34 -8.23 12.35 -11.69
C TRP A 34 -6.99 12.87 -12.44
N PRO A 35 -6.03 11.99 -12.82
CA PRO A 35 -4.85 12.37 -13.60
C PRO A 35 -5.17 13.09 -14.91
N ILE A 36 -6.16 12.60 -15.66
CA ILE A 36 -6.68 13.28 -16.85
C ILE A 36 -7.86 14.15 -16.40
N PRO A 37 -7.78 15.49 -16.58
CA PRO A 37 -8.85 16.39 -16.20
C PRO A 37 -10.17 16.02 -16.88
N LEU A 38 -11.28 16.15 -16.14
CA LEU A 38 -12.64 15.83 -16.59
C LEU A 38 -13.22 16.88 -17.56
N SER A 39 -12.43 17.30 -18.56
CA SER A 39 -12.95 18.08 -19.68
C SER A 39 -13.96 17.28 -20.52
N VAL A 40 -13.92 15.95 -20.39
CA VAL A 40 -14.86 14.97 -20.93
C VAL A 40 -15.56 14.22 -19.78
N PRO A 41 -16.76 13.64 -20.04
CA PRO A 41 -17.42 12.77 -19.07
C PRO A 41 -16.47 11.69 -18.52
N LEU A 42 -16.49 11.50 -17.19
CA LEU A 42 -15.55 10.63 -16.49
C LEU A 42 -15.49 9.22 -17.09
N SER A 43 -16.65 8.66 -17.45
CA SER A 43 -16.80 7.34 -18.09
C SER A 43 -16.01 7.18 -19.39
N LEU A 44 -15.77 8.27 -20.14
CA LEU A 44 -14.99 8.24 -21.37
C LEU A 44 -13.48 8.33 -21.12
N SER A 45 -13.07 8.86 -19.96
CA SER A 45 -11.66 9.02 -19.58
C SER A 45 -11.11 7.87 -18.72
N VAL A 46 -11.95 6.91 -18.32
CA VAL A 46 -11.53 5.85 -17.37
C VAL A 46 -10.39 5.02 -17.94
N GLU A 47 -10.48 4.60 -19.20
CA GLU A 47 -9.46 3.74 -19.82
C GLU A 47 -8.10 4.45 -19.94
N ASP A 48 -8.11 5.73 -20.31
CA ASP A 48 -6.88 6.52 -20.37
C ASP A 48 -6.26 6.70 -18.97
N ASN A 49 -7.10 6.92 -17.94
CA ASN A 49 -6.64 6.98 -16.56
C ASN A 49 -6.09 5.63 -16.08
N VAL A 50 -6.73 4.50 -16.42
CA VAL A 50 -6.24 3.15 -16.11
C VAL A 50 -4.82 2.96 -16.64
N GLN A 51 -4.58 3.33 -17.90
CA GLN A 51 -3.25 3.22 -18.51
C GLN A 51 -2.23 4.13 -17.81
N LEU A 52 -2.60 5.37 -17.49
CA LEU A 52 -1.72 6.28 -16.76
C LEU A 52 -1.38 5.80 -15.35
N PHE A 53 -2.36 5.28 -14.61
CA PHE A 53 -2.12 4.70 -13.29
C PHE A 53 -1.19 3.49 -13.38
N ALA A 54 -1.40 2.60 -14.36
CA ALA A 54 -0.53 1.46 -14.58
C ALA A 54 0.92 1.91 -14.87
N ASN A 55 1.10 2.86 -15.78
CA ASN A 55 2.41 3.42 -16.12
C ASN A 55 3.07 4.10 -14.92
N MET A 56 2.31 4.83 -14.11
CA MET A 56 2.82 5.51 -12.90
C MET A 56 3.32 4.50 -11.87
N ILE A 57 2.54 3.45 -11.58
CA ILE A 57 2.94 2.38 -10.64
C ILE A 57 4.21 1.68 -11.14
N LEU A 58 4.27 1.30 -12.42
CA LEU A 58 5.43 0.62 -13.00
C LEU A 58 6.68 1.51 -12.97
N SER A 59 6.53 2.81 -13.27
CA SER A 59 7.63 3.78 -13.24
C SER A 59 8.16 4.00 -11.84
N ASP A 60 7.29 4.05 -10.83
CA ASP A 60 7.70 4.18 -9.44
C ASP A 60 8.44 2.93 -8.95
N CYS A 61 7.89 1.74 -9.25
CA CYS A 61 8.54 0.46 -8.95
C CYS A 61 9.93 0.36 -9.61
N GLU A 62 10.06 0.81 -10.86
CA GLU A 62 11.34 0.84 -11.55
C GLU A 62 12.33 1.78 -10.86
N THR A 63 11.89 3.00 -10.52
CA THR A 63 12.73 4.00 -9.85
C THR A 63 13.21 3.49 -8.49
N ASN A 64 12.31 2.88 -7.71
CA ASN A 64 12.62 2.24 -6.44
C ASN A 64 13.61 1.07 -6.61
N GLY A 65 13.52 0.32 -7.71
CA GLY A 65 14.47 -0.74 -8.07
C GLY A 65 15.84 -0.23 -8.52
N MET A 66 15.90 0.90 -9.24
CA MET A 66 17.14 1.49 -9.76
C MET A 66 18.07 2.01 -8.66
N GLY A 67 17.52 2.52 -7.55
CA GLY A 67 18.31 3.02 -6.42
C GLY A 67 19.20 1.94 -5.76
N ARG A 68 18.89 0.65 -5.95
CA ARG A 68 19.60 -0.47 -5.31
C ARG A 68 20.69 -1.12 -6.17
N THR A 69 20.74 -0.82 -7.48
CA THR A 69 21.52 -1.62 -8.46
C THR A 69 22.73 -0.91 -9.08
N ILE A 70 23.09 0.30 -8.61
CA ILE A 70 24.16 1.14 -9.20
C ILE A 70 25.52 0.42 -9.37
N ARG A 71 25.79 -0.67 -8.64
CA ARG A 71 27.08 -1.39 -8.73
C ARG A 71 27.08 -2.70 -9.54
N HIS A 72 25.91 -3.24 -9.90
CA HIS A 72 25.82 -4.48 -10.68
C HIS A 72 24.64 -4.40 -11.67
N PHE A 73 24.93 -3.98 -12.91
CA PHE A 73 23.99 -3.83 -14.02
C PHE A 73 23.34 -5.15 -14.53
N THR A 74 23.56 -6.29 -13.86
CA THR A 74 23.25 -7.63 -14.36
C THR A 74 21.92 -8.20 -13.89
N GLY A 75 21.00 -7.38 -13.36
CA GLY A 75 19.74 -7.86 -12.78
C GLY A 75 18.61 -6.84 -12.76
N ARG A 76 18.43 -6.07 -13.84
CA ARG A 76 17.27 -5.17 -13.96
C ARG A 76 16.00 -6.03 -13.94
N LEU A 77 15.09 -5.75 -13.00
CA LEU A 77 13.77 -6.35 -13.01
C LEU A 77 13.03 -5.87 -14.27
N GLU A 78 12.59 -6.81 -15.09
CA GLU A 78 11.81 -6.49 -16.29
C GLU A 78 10.36 -6.21 -15.89
N LEU A 79 10.09 -4.98 -15.46
CA LEU A 79 8.77 -4.52 -15.04
C LEU A 79 7.86 -4.15 -16.22
N TRP A 80 8.44 -3.81 -17.37
CA TRP A 80 7.73 -3.26 -18.53
C TRP A 80 7.30 -4.31 -19.55
N THR A 81 6.86 -5.49 -19.10
CA THR A 81 6.30 -6.49 -20.00
C THR A 81 4.83 -6.17 -20.31
N GLU A 82 4.42 -6.40 -21.56
CA GLU A 82 3.02 -6.21 -21.99
C GLU A 82 2.06 -7.03 -21.13
N SER A 83 2.45 -8.25 -20.72
CA SER A 83 1.60 -9.13 -19.91
C SER A 83 1.42 -8.63 -18.47
N LEU A 84 2.47 -8.10 -17.83
CA LEU A 84 2.35 -7.54 -16.49
C LEU A 84 1.52 -6.26 -16.49
N GLN A 85 1.77 -5.38 -17.47
CA GLN A 85 1.00 -4.16 -17.64
C GLN A 85 -0.49 -4.47 -17.88
N ALA A 86 -0.82 -5.41 -18.77
CA ALA A 86 -2.21 -5.78 -19.02
C ALA A 86 -2.93 -6.34 -17.77
N LYS A 87 -2.22 -7.13 -16.94
CA LYS A 87 -2.76 -7.61 -15.65
C LYS A 87 -3.01 -6.46 -14.68
N LEU A 88 -2.09 -5.51 -14.61
CA LEU A 88 -2.21 -4.33 -13.75
C LEU A 88 -3.39 -3.47 -14.17
N GLU A 89 -3.49 -3.14 -15.46
CA GLU A 89 -4.62 -2.40 -16.04
C GLU A 89 -5.94 -3.13 -15.80
N HIS A 90 -5.97 -4.46 -15.91
CA HIS A 90 -7.18 -5.24 -15.64
C HIS A 90 -7.70 -5.06 -14.21
N GLN A 91 -6.82 -5.10 -13.20
CA GLN A 91 -7.21 -4.88 -11.81
C GLN A 91 -7.59 -3.42 -11.52
N LEU A 92 -6.86 -2.46 -12.08
CA LEU A 92 -7.14 -1.03 -11.94
C LEU A 92 -8.50 -0.66 -12.53
N ARG A 93 -8.80 -1.17 -13.74
CA ARG A 93 -10.05 -0.91 -14.45
C ARG A 93 -11.27 -1.23 -13.60
N GLN A 94 -11.31 -2.40 -12.98
CA GLN A 94 -12.46 -2.80 -12.16
C GLN A 94 -12.66 -1.87 -10.95
N GLN A 95 -11.58 -1.38 -10.36
CA GLN A 95 -11.64 -0.51 -9.18
C GLN A 95 -12.01 0.92 -9.57
N LEU A 96 -11.41 1.46 -10.63
CA LEU A 96 -11.72 2.81 -11.12
C LEU A 96 -13.16 2.93 -11.61
N TRP A 97 -13.71 1.92 -12.29
CA TRP A 97 -15.13 1.91 -12.67
C TRP A 97 -16.07 1.97 -11.46
N ARG A 98 -15.74 1.30 -10.35
CA ARG A 98 -16.51 1.43 -9.09
C ARG A 98 -16.49 2.86 -8.56
N VAL A 99 -15.36 3.55 -8.68
CA VAL A 99 -15.26 4.97 -8.29
C VAL A 99 -16.15 5.84 -9.16
N VAL A 100 -16.14 5.62 -10.49
CA VAL A 100 -17.01 6.33 -11.44
C VAL A 100 -18.48 6.13 -11.12
N ASP A 101 -18.88 4.91 -10.77
CA ASP A 101 -20.25 4.57 -10.41
C ASP A 101 -20.67 5.17 -9.04
N GLY A 102 -19.77 5.85 -8.34
CA GLY A 102 -20.01 6.39 -7.01
C GLY A 102 -20.24 5.28 -5.99
N TYR A 103 -19.62 4.11 -6.17
CA TYR A 103 -19.74 3.00 -5.25
C TYR A 103 -19.19 3.40 -3.88
N VAL A 104 -20.10 3.58 -2.93
CA VAL A 104 -19.77 3.71 -1.51
C VAL A 104 -20.17 2.41 -0.84
N PRO A 105 -19.24 1.66 -0.23
CA PRO A 105 -19.60 0.46 0.51
C PRO A 105 -20.58 0.84 1.62
N LYS A 106 -21.80 0.28 1.57
CA LYS A 106 -22.78 0.43 2.65
C LYS A 106 -22.34 -0.43 3.83
N VAL A 107 -21.44 0.08 4.64
CA VAL A 107 -21.04 -0.56 5.89
C VAL A 107 -22.07 -0.16 6.94
N THR A 108 -22.98 -1.07 7.26
CA THR A 108 -24.03 -0.84 8.28
C THR A 108 -23.72 -1.55 9.59
N THR A 109 -22.73 -2.43 9.60
CA THR A 109 -22.34 -3.23 10.74
C THR A 109 -20.94 -2.86 11.20
N THR A 110 -20.72 -2.94 12.50
CA THR A 110 -19.40 -2.85 13.10
C THR A 110 -18.48 -3.90 12.47
N ARG A 111 -17.26 -3.49 12.10
CA ARG A 111 -16.24 -4.39 11.53
C ARG A 111 -15.07 -4.53 12.49
N ALA A 112 -14.53 -5.74 12.60
CA ALA A 112 -13.23 -5.92 13.21
C ALA A 112 -12.16 -5.43 12.24
N ILE A 113 -11.27 -4.56 12.71
CA ILE A 113 -10.12 -4.05 11.98
C ILE A 113 -8.86 -4.56 12.66
N SER A 114 -7.98 -5.16 11.87
CA SER A 114 -6.67 -5.64 12.31
C SER A 114 -5.57 -4.92 11.55
N ILE A 115 -4.77 -4.12 12.26
CA ILE A 115 -3.58 -3.46 11.71
C ILE A 115 -2.38 -4.36 11.99
N ARG A 116 -1.64 -4.72 10.93
CA ARG A 116 -0.38 -5.48 11.00
C ARG A 116 0.59 -4.83 10.03
N LEU A 117 1.34 -3.83 10.49
CA LEU A 117 2.24 -3.03 9.66
C LEU A 117 3.68 -3.14 10.14
N VAL A 118 4.62 -3.11 9.19
CA VAL A 118 6.06 -2.96 9.48
C VAL A 118 6.56 -1.75 8.72
N LEU A 119 6.89 -0.68 9.44
CA LEU A 119 7.32 0.59 8.87
C LEU A 119 8.63 1.04 9.50
N HIS A 120 9.69 1.20 8.71
CA HIS A 120 11.01 1.65 9.19
C HIS A 120 11.54 0.87 10.41
N GLY A 121 11.28 -0.45 10.46
CA GLY A 121 11.69 -1.30 11.58
C GLY A 121 10.80 -1.20 12.82
N ILE A 122 9.70 -0.45 12.75
CA ILE A 122 8.64 -0.44 13.76
C ILE A 122 7.57 -1.44 13.31
N THR A 123 7.23 -2.38 14.19
CA THR A 123 6.06 -3.26 13.99
C THR A 123 4.88 -2.66 14.73
N ILE A 124 3.73 -2.55 14.06
CA ILE A 124 2.47 -2.02 14.60
C ILE A 124 1.44 -3.15 14.52
N GLU A 125 0.96 -3.60 15.68
CA GLU A 125 -0.12 -4.59 15.78
C GLU A 125 -1.27 -4.07 16.64
N GLU A 126 -2.38 -3.74 15.99
CA GLU A 126 -3.59 -3.25 16.65
C GLU A 126 -4.83 -4.01 16.19
N ASP A 127 -5.76 -4.22 17.11
CA ASP A 127 -7.07 -4.83 16.83
C ASP A 127 -8.17 -4.04 17.54
N PHE A 128 -9.13 -3.54 16.78
CA PHE A 128 -10.27 -2.79 17.29
C PHE A 128 -11.54 -3.03 16.47
N LEU A 129 -12.66 -2.52 16.97
CA LEU A 129 -13.94 -2.54 16.29
C LEU A 129 -14.22 -1.16 15.68
N TRP A 130 -14.47 -1.10 14.38
CA TRP A 130 -14.84 0.11 13.67
C TRP A 130 -16.35 0.18 13.48
N ASP A 131 -16.97 1.19 14.07
CA ASP A 131 -18.40 1.47 13.89
C ASP A 131 -18.58 2.57 12.81
N PRO A 132 -19.17 2.24 11.64
CA PRO A 132 -19.39 3.20 10.57
C PRO A 132 -20.42 4.30 10.92
N GLN A 133 -21.17 4.17 12.01
CA GLN A 133 -22.14 5.17 12.46
C GLN A 133 -21.49 6.31 13.23
N VAL A 134 -20.27 6.12 13.74
CA VAL A 134 -19.53 7.16 14.44
C VAL A 134 -18.95 8.13 13.40
N PRO A 135 -19.21 9.45 13.52
CA PRO A 135 -18.75 10.44 12.55
C PRO A 135 -17.26 10.79 12.72
N LEU A 136 -16.40 9.77 12.75
CA LEU A 136 -14.96 9.89 12.87
C LEU A 136 -14.30 9.58 11.52
N SER A 137 -13.46 10.49 11.03
CA SER A 137 -12.67 10.25 9.83
C SER A 137 -11.62 9.17 10.10
N VAL A 138 -11.37 8.29 9.13
CA VAL A 138 -10.27 7.33 9.20
C VAL A 138 -8.92 8.04 9.32
N LEU A 139 -8.77 9.19 8.66
CA LEU A 139 -7.52 9.97 8.71
C LEU A 139 -7.30 10.56 10.11
N ASP A 140 -8.31 11.20 10.69
CA ASP A 140 -8.24 11.77 12.04
C ASP A 140 -7.90 10.69 13.07
N PHE A 141 -8.57 9.52 12.98
CA PHE A 141 -8.25 8.38 13.83
C PHE A 141 -6.81 7.89 13.66
N SER A 142 -6.32 7.84 12.42
CA SER A 142 -4.96 7.39 12.11
C SER A 142 -3.91 8.37 12.63
N GLU A 143 -4.17 9.67 12.54
CA GLU A 143 -3.32 10.72 13.12
C GLU A 143 -3.26 10.63 14.63
N ASP A 144 -4.41 10.49 15.30
CA ASP A 144 -4.48 10.38 16.75
C ASP A 144 -3.75 9.14 17.25
N MET A 145 -3.93 8.00 16.57
CA MET A 145 -3.19 6.77 16.85
C MET A 145 -1.69 6.93 16.65
N ALA A 146 -1.25 7.57 15.56
CA ALA A 146 0.16 7.82 15.30
C ALA A 146 0.79 8.75 16.36
N LYS A 147 0.08 9.80 16.77
CA LYS A 147 0.51 10.72 17.84
C LYS A 147 0.62 9.99 19.19
N GLU A 148 -0.36 9.17 19.54
CA GLU A 148 -0.38 8.39 20.78
C GLU A 148 0.80 7.41 20.84
N LEU A 149 1.04 6.68 19.75
CA LEU A 149 2.10 5.68 19.63
C LEU A 149 3.48 6.28 19.29
N LYS A 150 3.58 7.61 19.13
CA LYS A 150 4.79 8.34 18.72
C LYS A 150 5.42 7.78 17.43
N LEU A 151 4.56 7.50 16.45
CA LEU A 151 4.93 6.99 15.13
C LEU A 151 5.37 8.13 14.20
N PRO A 152 6.18 7.83 13.16
CA PRO A 152 6.50 8.81 12.13
C PRO A 152 5.27 9.17 11.29
N ASP A 153 5.28 10.33 10.64
CA ASP A 153 4.13 10.87 9.90
C ASP A 153 3.66 9.92 8.78
N GLU A 154 4.59 9.19 8.15
CA GLU A 154 4.28 8.20 7.11
C GLU A 154 3.38 7.06 7.62
N ALA A 155 3.41 6.76 8.93
CA ALA A 155 2.57 5.74 9.53
C ALA A 155 1.08 6.10 9.46
N VAL A 156 0.73 7.39 9.47
CA VAL A 156 -0.65 7.84 9.36
C VAL A 156 -1.27 7.33 8.06
N VAL A 157 -0.55 7.46 6.93
CA VAL A 157 -1.03 7.02 5.62
C VAL A 157 -1.15 5.50 5.57
N SER A 158 -0.16 4.77 6.08
CA SER A 158 -0.21 3.30 6.10
C SER A 158 -1.36 2.77 6.97
N ILE A 159 -1.57 3.35 8.15
CA ILE A 159 -2.69 2.99 9.05
C ILE A 159 -4.02 3.28 8.37
N ALA A 160 -4.21 4.49 7.83
CA ALA A 160 -5.44 4.88 7.15
C ALA A 160 -5.73 3.95 5.97
N THR A 161 -4.71 3.56 5.22
CA THR A 161 -4.81 2.64 4.09
C THR A 161 -5.34 1.28 4.53
N VAL A 162 -4.73 0.66 5.55
CA VAL A 162 -5.13 -0.65 6.07
C VAL A 162 -6.57 -0.64 6.60
N ILE A 163 -6.97 0.44 7.26
CA ILE A 163 -8.33 0.61 7.77
C ILE A 163 -9.32 0.71 6.60
N LEU A 164 -9.02 1.58 5.62
CA LEU A 164 -9.88 1.78 4.45
C LEU A 164 -10.02 0.49 3.62
N GLU A 165 -8.94 -0.26 3.41
CA GLU A 165 -8.97 -1.55 2.72
C GLU A 165 -9.95 -2.52 3.38
N GLN A 166 -9.89 -2.65 4.71
CA GLN A 166 -10.80 -3.52 5.47
C GLN A 166 -12.24 -3.00 5.52
N ILE A 167 -12.46 -1.69 5.58
CA ILE A 167 -13.79 -1.07 5.46
C ILE A 167 -14.40 -1.31 4.07
N HIS A 168 -13.58 -1.29 3.02
CA HIS A 168 -14.02 -1.60 1.66
C HIS A 168 -14.11 -3.10 1.37
N GLY A 169 -13.69 -3.95 2.32
CA GLY A 169 -13.73 -5.40 2.19
C GLY A 169 -12.71 -5.93 1.18
N LEU A 170 -11.62 -5.20 0.96
CA LEU A 170 -10.50 -5.67 0.16
C LEU A 170 -9.79 -6.82 0.89
N ALA A 171 -9.36 -7.82 0.13
CA ALA A 171 -8.63 -8.95 0.66
C ALA A 171 -7.26 -8.47 1.15
N MET A 172 -7.10 -8.45 2.48
CA MET A 172 -5.86 -8.13 3.15
C MET A 172 -5.19 -9.42 3.56
N ASP A 173 -3.92 -9.58 3.19
CA ASP A 173 -3.10 -10.60 3.80
C ASP A 173 -2.70 -10.12 5.20
N THR A 174 -3.53 -10.46 6.18
CA THR A 174 -3.27 -10.16 7.60
C THR A 174 -2.41 -11.23 8.25
N SER A 175 -1.93 -12.22 7.49
CA SER A 175 -0.90 -13.12 7.97
C SER A 175 0.41 -12.35 8.02
N ALA A 176 0.63 -11.64 9.14
CA ALA A 176 1.96 -11.18 9.51
C ALA A 176 2.89 -12.37 9.33
N ASP A 177 4.02 -12.19 8.64
CA ASP A 177 5.00 -13.24 8.39
C ASP A 177 5.46 -13.78 9.75
N ARG A 178 4.78 -14.83 10.24
CA ARG A 178 4.90 -15.36 11.62
C ARG A 178 6.25 -16.05 11.85
N SER A 179 7.18 -15.89 10.92
CA SER A 179 8.53 -16.44 10.99
C SER A 179 9.39 -15.76 12.07
N MET A 180 8.95 -14.64 12.66
CA MET A 180 9.71 -13.93 13.69
C MET A 180 9.00 -13.89 15.06
N VAL A 181 9.72 -14.44 16.04
CA VAL A 181 9.61 -14.38 17.52
C VAL A 181 8.39 -13.66 18.08
N THR A 182 7.62 -14.36 18.92
CA THR A 182 6.43 -13.87 19.63
C THR A 182 6.73 -12.57 20.40
N PRO A 183 6.28 -11.40 19.92
CA PRO A 183 6.46 -10.14 20.63
C PRO A 183 5.39 -9.99 21.73
N PRO A 184 5.56 -9.04 22.67
CA PRO A 184 4.59 -8.78 23.72
C PRO A 184 3.27 -8.24 23.14
N ARG A 185 2.18 -8.49 23.87
CA ARG A 185 0.78 -8.18 23.53
C ARG A 185 0.56 -6.72 23.12
N LYS A 186 0.00 -6.50 21.92
CA LYS A 186 -0.61 -5.26 21.34
C LYS A 186 0.24 -3.98 21.44
N GLY A 187 0.29 -3.20 20.36
CA GLY A 187 0.98 -1.90 20.34
C GLY A 187 1.98 -1.76 19.19
N ALA A 188 2.83 -0.75 19.30
CA ALA A 188 3.97 -0.53 18.41
C ALA A 188 5.30 -0.75 19.14
N TRP A 189 6.22 -1.46 18.51
CA TRP A 189 7.56 -1.68 19.06
C TRP A 189 8.63 -1.63 17.97
N LEU A 190 9.83 -1.21 18.37
CA LEU A 190 11.01 -1.29 17.52
C LEU A 190 11.46 -2.75 17.43
N MET A 191 11.68 -3.24 16.22
CA MET A 191 12.36 -4.52 16.04
C MET A 191 13.80 -4.39 16.55
N GLU A 192 14.23 -5.35 17.38
CA GLU A 192 15.61 -5.35 17.86
C GLU A 192 16.56 -5.30 16.66
N THR A 193 17.54 -4.41 16.79
CA THR A 193 18.40 -3.98 15.69
C THR A 193 19.17 -5.12 15.06
N LYS A 194 19.22 -6.33 15.62
CA LYS A 194 19.92 -7.47 15.00
C LYS A 194 19.32 -7.93 13.68
N ASP A 195 18.00 -7.84 13.47
CA ASP A 195 17.36 -8.24 12.21
C ASP A 195 17.39 -7.12 11.17
N TYR A 196 17.27 -5.87 11.63
CA TYR A 196 17.51 -4.69 10.80
C TYR A 196 18.99 -4.57 10.41
N ILE A 197 19.91 -4.85 11.33
CA ILE A 197 21.35 -4.95 11.09
C ILE A 197 21.66 -6.20 10.29
N SER A 198 20.97 -7.34 10.39
CA SER A 198 21.28 -8.48 9.51
C SER A 198 20.86 -8.18 8.08
N THR A 199 19.70 -7.54 7.89
CA THR A 199 19.21 -7.11 6.57
C THR A 199 20.13 -6.04 5.98
N ILE A 200 20.47 -5.00 6.74
CA ILE A 200 21.38 -3.93 6.31
C ILE A 200 22.84 -4.37 6.26
N ALA A 201 23.34 -5.23 7.16
CA ALA A 201 24.72 -5.74 7.12
C ALA A 201 24.91 -6.82 6.07
N HIS A 202 23.86 -7.53 5.65
CA HIS A 202 23.92 -8.32 4.42
C HIS A 202 24.07 -7.40 3.19
N ILE A 203 23.33 -6.29 3.17
CA ILE A 203 23.43 -5.25 2.13
C ILE A 203 24.81 -4.54 2.16
N VAL A 204 25.33 -4.18 3.33
CA VAL A 204 26.61 -3.47 3.51
C VAL A 204 27.81 -4.44 3.37
N GLY A 205 27.67 -5.69 3.78
CA GLY A 205 28.70 -6.73 3.67
C GLY A 205 29.00 -7.12 2.22
N GLN A 206 28.02 -7.02 1.32
CA GLN A 206 28.22 -7.16 -0.13
C GLN A 206 28.90 -5.93 -0.77
N HIS A 207 29.02 -4.81 -0.04
CA HIS A 207 29.59 -3.55 -0.54
C HIS A 207 30.93 -3.16 0.10
N ARG A 208 31.50 -3.98 0.98
CA ARG A 208 32.90 -3.79 1.42
C ARG A 208 33.85 -4.24 0.30
N PRO A 209 34.73 -3.36 -0.22
CA PRO A 209 35.78 -3.80 -1.13
C PRO A 209 36.62 -4.84 -0.41
N LYS A 210 36.80 -6.02 -1.03
CA LYS A 210 37.77 -7.01 -0.54
C LYS A 210 39.13 -6.34 -0.66
N SER A 211 39.69 -5.92 0.47
CA SER A 211 41.07 -5.48 0.56
C SER A 211 41.95 -6.67 0.17
N HIS A 212 42.54 -6.59 -1.01
CA HIS A 212 43.69 -7.42 -1.40
C HIS A 212 44.96 -6.87 -0.76
#